data_AF-A0A812DFC2-F1
#
_entry.id   AF-A0A812DFC2-F1
#
_cell.length_a   1.000
_cell.length_b   1.000
_cell.length_c   1.000
_cell.angle_alpha   90.00
_cell.angle_beta   90.00
_cell.angle_gamma   90.00
#
_symmetry.space_group_name_H-M   'P 1'
#
loop_
_entity.id
_entity.type
_entity.pdbx_description
1 polymer ?
#
loop_
_entity_poly.entity_id
_entity_poly.type
_entity_poly.pdbx_seq_one_letter_code
_entity_poly.pdbx_strand_id
1 'polypeptide(L)'
;MQASLVSNYHLFNEHLRAPAALTIFFWRLTLLLALLALLSVYFEATVYCLSHALSLIGDSLRLAESRFTSDHFAGSTWNSVQRELKCCGVDNYEEWFSYLGNSSVPDSCCTLYAIDCGKVALKAGNFYPTSCANAISKWAENNGIYIAILVTFIIIFQLLSLFLSILTKFSSLD
;
A
#
# COMPACT_ATOMS: atom_id res chain seq x y z
N MET A 1 -2.78 -24.03 -64.11
CA MET A 1 -3.26 -24.86 -62.98
C MET A 1 -2.57 -24.53 -61.65
N GLN A 2 -1.24 -24.28 -61.63
CA GLN A 2 -0.54 -23.91 -60.38
C GLN A 2 -0.90 -22.51 -59.84
N ALA A 3 -1.08 -21.49 -60.70
CA ALA A 3 -1.41 -20.12 -60.26
C ALA A 3 -2.77 -20.00 -59.53
N SER A 4 -3.78 -20.75 -59.97
CA SER A 4 -5.11 -20.77 -59.35
C SER A 4 -5.13 -21.50 -58.00
N LEU A 5 -4.20 -22.44 -57.77
CA LEU A 5 -4.04 -23.12 -56.49
C LEU A 5 -3.38 -22.21 -55.45
N VAL A 6 -2.33 -21.46 -55.84
CA VAL A 6 -1.66 -20.49 -54.96
C VAL A 6 -2.61 -19.35 -54.56
N SER A 7 -3.41 -18.83 -55.49
CA SER A 7 -4.39 -17.78 -55.21
C SER A 7 -5.50 -18.24 -54.25
N ASN A 8 -6.01 -19.47 -54.41
CA ASN A 8 -7.00 -20.03 -53.49
C ASN A 8 -6.41 -20.30 -52.10
N TYR A 9 -5.14 -20.71 -52.04
CA TYR A 9 -4.44 -20.94 -50.77
C TYR A 9 -4.21 -19.63 -50.00
N HIS A 10 -3.82 -18.55 -50.68
CA HIS A 10 -3.71 -17.21 -50.08
C HIS A 10 -5.07 -16.68 -49.58
N LEU A 11 -6.11 -16.77 -50.39
CA LEU A 11 -7.47 -16.32 -50.03
C LEU A 11 -8.03 -17.09 -48.83
N PHE A 12 -7.80 -18.40 -48.79
CA PHE A 12 -8.18 -19.26 -47.66
C PHE A 12 -7.41 -18.89 -46.38
N ASN A 13 -6.10 -18.64 -46.48
CA ASN A 13 -5.26 -18.28 -45.33
C ASN A 13 -5.62 -16.89 -44.77
N GLU A 14 -5.97 -15.92 -45.61
CA GLU A 14 -6.48 -14.61 -45.14
C GLU A 14 -7.86 -14.72 -44.49
N HIS A 15 -8.77 -15.51 -45.06
CA HIS A 15 -10.11 -15.70 -44.52
C HIS A 15 -10.11 -16.42 -43.16
N LEU A 16 -9.14 -17.30 -42.91
CA LEU A 16 -8.90 -17.93 -41.60
C LEU A 16 -8.20 -17.01 -40.58
N ARG A 17 -7.37 -16.06 -41.03
CA ARG A 17 -6.57 -15.18 -40.15
C ARG A 17 -7.39 -14.05 -39.51
N ALA A 18 -8.37 -13.49 -40.23
CA ALA A 18 -9.23 -12.41 -39.74
C ALA A 18 -10.14 -12.77 -38.53
N PRO A 19 -10.91 -13.89 -38.54
CA PRO A 19 -11.74 -14.30 -37.40
C PRO A 19 -10.89 -14.76 -36.19
N ALA A 20 -9.72 -15.38 -36.44
CA ALA A 20 -8.78 -15.72 -35.38
C ALA A 20 -8.22 -14.47 -34.67
N ALA A 21 -7.85 -13.43 -35.41
CA ALA A 21 -7.38 -12.17 -34.82
C ALA A 21 -8.46 -11.43 -34.03
N LEU A 22 -9.71 -11.44 -34.52
CA LEU A 22 -10.84 -10.80 -33.84
C LEU A 22 -11.20 -11.52 -32.53
N THR A 23 -11.21 -12.86 -32.55
CA THR A 23 -11.42 -13.66 -31.34
C THR A 23 -10.30 -13.44 -30.33
N ILE A 24 -9.04 -13.47 -30.75
CA ILE A 24 -7.89 -13.15 -29.87
C ILE A 24 -8.04 -11.78 -29.23
N PHE A 25 -8.43 -10.76 -30.01
CA PHE A 25 -8.68 -9.41 -29.47
C PHE A 25 -9.77 -9.41 -28.39
N PHE A 26 -10.93 -10.03 -28.64
CA PHE A 26 -12.00 -10.12 -27.65
C PHE A 26 -11.58 -10.89 -26.40
N TRP A 27 -10.89 -12.02 -26.53
CA TRP A 27 -10.37 -12.77 -25.39
C TRP A 27 -9.36 -11.97 -24.57
N ARG A 28 -8.47 -11.21 -25.22
CA ARG A 28 -7.51 -10.32 -24.55
C ARG A 28 -8.18 -9.15 -23.85
N LEU A 29 -9.21 -8.55 -24.45
CA LEU A 29 -10.00 -7.48 -23.85
C LEU A 29 -10.77 -7.99 -22.62
N THR A 30 -11.44 -9.14 -22.73
CA THR A 30 -12.15 -9.76 -21.60
C THR A 30 -11.19 -10.09 -20.45
N LEU A 31 -10.01 -10.62 -20.76
CA LEU A 31 -8.97 -10.89 -19.76
C LEU A 31 -8.46 -9.60 -19.08
N LEU A 32 -8.28 -8.51 -19.84
CA LEU A 32 -7.93 -7.20 -19.27
C LEU A 32 -9.02 -6.72 -18.29
N LEU A 33 -10.28 -6.74 -18.70
CA LEU A 33 -11.39 -6.28 -17.85
C LEU A 33 -11.53 -7.14 -16.59
N ALA A 34 -11.36 -8.45 -16.70
CA ALA A 34 -11.37 -9.35 -15.55
C ALA A 34 -10.23 -9.04 -14.57
N LEU A 35 -9.01 -8.79 -15.06
CA LEU A 35 -7.87 -8.41 -14.22
C LEU A 35 -8.10 -7.07 -13.53
N LEU A 36 -8.64 -6.06 -14.24
CA LEU A 36 -8.97 -4.77 -13.65
C LEU A 36 -10.03 -4.89 -12.55
N ALA A 37 -11.06 -5.73 -12.75
CA ALA A 37 -12.08 -5.99 -11.74
C ALA A 37 -11.52 -6.70 -10.50
N LEU A 38 -10.62 -7.67 -10.67
CA LEU A 38 -9.96 -8.34 -9.54
C LEU A 38 -9.05 -7.37 -8.77
N LEU A 39 -8.33 -6.51 -9.48
CA LEU A 39 -7.48 -5.48 -8.87
C LEU A 39 -8.31 -4.46 -8.10
N SER A 40 -9.47 -4.05 -8.59
CA SER A 40 -10.35 -3.11 -7.87
C SER A 40 -10.89 -3.73 -6.58
N VAL A 41 -11.36 -4.99 -6.62
CA VAL A 41 -11.81 -5.71 -5.42
C VAL A 41 -10.67 -5.89 -4.42
N TYR A 42 -9.47 -6.22 -4.90
CA TYR A 42 -8.28 -6.34 -4.04
C TYR A 42 -7.92 -5.00 -3.40
N PHE A 43 -7.96 -3.90 -4.15
CA PHE A 43 -7.68 -2.57 -3.63
C PHE A 43 -8.69 -2.17 -2.55
N GLU A 44 -9.98 -2.36 -2.79
CA GLU A 44 -11.02 -2.10 -1.79
C GLU A 44 -10.84 -2.95 -0.54
N ALA A 45 -10.56 -4.26 -0.70
CA ALA A 45 -10.32 -5.15 0.42
C ALA A 45 -9.08 -4.76 1.24
N THR A 46 -7.99 -4.34 0.58
CA THR A 46 -6.77 -3.89 1.27
C THR A 46 -6.99 -2.58 2.02
N VAL A 47 -7.69 -1.60 1.43
CA VAL A 47 -8.06 -0.35 2.12
C VAL A 47 -8.97 -0.62 3.31
N TYR A 48 -9.96 -1.49 3.14
CA TYR A 48 -10.84 -1.90 4.24
C TYR A 48 -10.05 -2.58 5.36
N CYS A 49 -9.25 -3.60 5.05
CA CYS A 49 -8.42 -4.30 6.03
C CYS A 49 -7.42 -3.35 6.72
N LEU A 50 -6.81 -2.42 5.99
CA LEU A 50 -5.89 -1.43 6.55
C LEU A 50 -6.60 -0.50 7.53
N SER A 51 -7.74 0.07 7.14
CA SER A 51 -8.51 0.96 8.02
C SER A 51 -8.99 0.25 9.29
N HIS A 52 -9.46 -0.99 9.15
CA HIS A 52 -9.87 -1.80 10.30
C HIS A 52 -8.67 -2.15 11.19
N ALA A 53 -7.55 -2.59 10.61
CA ALA A 53 -6.33 -2.87 11.37
C ALA A 53 -5.82 -1.63 12.11
N LEU A 54 -5.83 -0.45 11.49
CA LEU A 54 -5.43 0.81 12.14
C LEU A 54 -6.32 1.13 13.34
N SER A 55 -7.64 0.87 13.26
CA SER A 55 -8.54 1.06 14.40
C SER A 55 -8.22 0.12 15.57
N LEU A 56 -8.02 -1.18 15.30
CA LEU A 56 -7.65 -2.17 16.31
C LEU A 56 -6.28 -1.89 16.94
N ILE A 57 -5.34 -1.40 16.13
CA ILE A 57 -4.02 -0.96 16.59
C ILE A 57 -4.18 0.22 17.54
N GLY A 58 -5.00 1.22 17.21
CA GLY A 58 -5.31 2.35 18.09
C GLY A 58 -5.83 1.91 19.46
N ASP A 59 -6.82 1.01 19.49
CA ASP A 59 -7.38 0.47 20.73
C ASP A 59 -6.34 -0.32 21.55
N SER A 60 -5.55 -1.15 20.86
CA SER A 60 -4.45 -1.90 21.48
C SER A 60 -3.39 -0.96 22.05
N LEU A 61 -3.12 0.14 21.36
CA LEU A 61 -2.19 1.16 21.80
C LEU A 61 -2.71 1.81 23.10
N ARG A 62 -3.95 2.26 23.13
CA ARG A 62 -4.59 2.86 24.33
C ARG A 62 -4.57 1.92 25.52
N LEU A 63 -4.81 0.62 25.28
CA LEU A 63 -4.72 -0.39 26.33
C LEU A 63 -3.29 -0.53 26.88
N ALA A 64 -2.29 -0.57 26.01
CA ALA A 64 -0.89 -0.66 26.44
C ALA A 64 -0.42 0.62 27.16
N GLU A 65 -0.84 1.80 26.70
CA GLU A 65 -0.61 3.09 27.37
C GLU A 65 -1.18 3.08 28.80
N SER A 66 -2.42 2.61 28.97
CA SER A 66 -3.06 2.52 30.29
C SER A 66 -2.32 1.62 31.29
N ARG A 67 -1.52 0.68 30.78
CA ARG A 67 -0.74 -0.27 31.58
C ARG A 67 0.74 0.11 31.69
N PHE A 68 1.15 1.23 31.12
CA PHE A 68 2.54 1.64 30.95
C PHE A 68 3.34 1.61 32.27
N THR A 69 2.76 2.12 33.36
CA THR A 69 3.42 2.17 34.68
C THR A 69 3.22 0.91 35.51
N SER A 70 2.14 0.15 35.26
CA SER A 70 1.77 -1.04 36.03
C SER A 70 2.38 -2.34 35.52
N ASP A 71 2.73 -2.40 34.23
CA ASP A 71 3.24 -3.59 33.56
C ASP A 71 4.55 -3.25 32.84
N HIS A 72 5.65 -3.84 33.32
CA HIS A 72 6.97 -3.64 32.75
C HIS A 72 7.07 -4.05 31.27
N PHE A 73 6.37 -5.11 30.86
CA PHE A 73 6.38 -5.56 29.47
C PHE A 73 5.63 -4.57 28.58
N ALA A 74 4.46 -4.09 29.04
CA ALA A 74 3.70 -3.06 28.33
C ALA A 74 4.52 -1.77 28.19
N GLY A 75 5.12 -1.29 29.28
CA GLY A 75 5.97 -0.09 29.27
C GLY A 75 7.19 -0.21 28.37
N SER A 76 7.90 -1.35 28.40
CA SER A 76 9.05 -1.62 27.53
C SER A 76 8.66 -1.65 26.05
N THR A 77 7.56 -2.34 25.72
CA THR A 77 7.02 -2.42 24.36
C THR A 77 6.64 -1.03 23.86
N TRP A 78 5.97 -0.24 24.69
CA TRP A 78 5.60 1.12 24.36
C TRP A 78 6.81 2.01 24.07
N ASN A 79 7.84 1.92 24.91
CA ASN A 79 9.07 2.66 24.73
C ASN A 79 9.76 2.30 23.40
N SER A 80 9.69 1.04 22.95
CA SER A 80 10.21 0.63 21.65
C SER A 80 9.41 1.22 20.51
N VAL A 81 8.07 1.15 20.57
CA VAL A 81 7.19 1.77 19.56
C VAL A 81 7.52 3.26 19.38
N GLN A 82 7.64 4.00 20.47
CA GLN A 82 7.93 5.44 20.42
C GLN A 82 9.31 5.77 19.82
N ARG A 83 10.34 4.97 20.16
CA ARG A 83 11.69 5.15 19.60
C ARG A 83 11.77 4.77 18.12
N GLU A 84 11.16 3.67 17.73
CA GLU A 84 11.21 3.16 16.35
C GLU A 84 10.40 4.04 15.40
N LEU A 85 9.20 4.45 15.81
CA LEU A 85 8.31 5.27 15.00
C LEU A 85 8.51 6.77 15.19
N LYS A 86 9.35 7.19 16.14
CA LYS A 86 9.65 8.59 16.45
C LYS A 86 8.36 9.40 16.70
N CYS A 87 7.56 8.90 17.64
CA CYS A 87 6.23 9.41 17.96
C CYS A 87 6.01 9.53 19.48
N CYS A 88 5.00 10.29 19.90
CA CYS A 88 4.64 10.43 21.31
C CYS A 88 3.11 10.49 21.51
N GLY A 89 2.60 9.65 22.43
CA GLY A 89 1.17 9.48 22.68
C GLY A 89 0.47 8.70 21.56
N VAL A 90 -0.77 8.25 21.80
CA VAL A 90 -1.54 7.54 20.77
C VAL A 90 -2.00 8.51 19.71
N ASP A 91 -2.81 9.48 20.13
CA ASP A 91 -3.35 10.55 19.30
C ASP A 91 -2.76 11.90 19.68
N ASN A 92 -2.36 12.08 20.94
CA ASN A 92 -1.68 13.28 21.42
C ASN A 92 -0.72 12.95 22.58
N TYR A 93 0.44 13.62 22.63
CA TYR A 93 1.40 13.48 23.73
C TYR A 93 0.80 13.89 25.09
N GLU A 94 -0.24 14.72 25.12
CA GLU A 94 -0.90 15.17 26.35
C GLU A 94 -1.66 14.06 27.08
N GLU A 95 -1.98 12.95 26.39
CA GLU A 95 -2.62 11.77 27.00
C GLU A 95 -1.78 11.22 28.17
N TRP A 96 -0.45 11.36 28.07
CA TRP A 96 0.49 10.99 29.13
C TRP A 96 0.30 11.71 30.46
N PHE A 97 -0.26 12.92 30.45
CA PHE A 97 -0.37 13.72 31.67
C PHE A 97 -1.34 13.07 32.67
N SER A 98 -2.28 12.25 32.18
CA SER A 98 -3.16 11.47 33.02
C SER A 98 -2.46 10.29 33.72
N TYR A 99 -1.39 9.75 33.13
CA TYR A 99 -0.66 8.58 33.63
C TYR A 99 0.61 8.93 34.41
N LEU A 100 1.32 9.99 33.99
CA LEU A 100 2.61 10.40 34.54
C LEU A 100 2.55 11.70 35.34
N GLY A 101 1.50 12.50 35.15
CA GLY A 101 1.36 13.81 35.78
C GLY A 101 2.38 14.85 35.29
N ASN A 102 2.33 16.04 35.89
CA ASN A 102 3.35 17.09 35.76
C ASN A 102 3.74 17.48 34.32
N SER A 103 2.79 17.43 33.38
CA SER A 103 3.05 17.69 31.96
C SER A 103 4.25 16.90 31.41
N SER A 104 4.43 15.68 31.91
CA SER A 104 5.56 14.80 31.59
C SER A 104 5.15 13.75 30.55
N VAL A 105 6.12 13.35 29.74
CA VAL A 105 6.02 12.24 28.78
C VAL A 105 7.08 11.18 29.13
N PRO A 106 7.02 9.96 28.60
CA PRO A 106 8.12 9.00 28.73
C PRO A 106 9.42 9.50 28.10
N ASP A 107 10.57 9.06 28.61
CA ASP A 107 11.88 9.41 28.04
C ASP A 107 12.07 8.92 26.59
N SER A 108 11.34 7.88 26.20
CA SER A 108 11.30 7.35 24.82
C SER A 108 10.64 8.32 23.83
N CYS A 109 9.87 9.31 24.30
CA CYS A 109 9.35 10.40 23.47
C CYS A 109 10.38 11.49 23.13
N CYS A 110 11.54 11.52 23.79
CA CYS A 110 12.53 12.57 23.57
C CYS A 110 13.26 12.39 22.24
N THR A 111 13.50 13.49 21.51
CA THR A 111 14.29 13.45 20.27
C THR A 111 15.77 13.22 20.56
N LEU A 112 16.27 13.79 21.66
CA LEU A 112 17.55 13.48 22.26
C LEU A 112 17.31 12.74 23.57
N TYR A 113 17.65 11.44 23.58
CA TYR A 113 17.50 10.60 24.75
C TYR A 113 18.46 11.03 25.86
N ALA A 114 17.90 11.23 27.05
CA ALA A 114 18.62 11.34 28.31
C ALA A 114 17.73 10.80 29.43
N ILE A 115 18.33 10.34 30.52
CA ILE A 115 17.57 9.89 31.70
C ILE A 115 16.72 11.07 32.20
N ASP A 116 15.44 10.83 32.44
CA ASP A 116 14.46 11.80 32.93
C ASP A 116 14.20 13.00 31.99
N CYS A 117 14.59 12.91 30.71
CA CYS A 117 14.33 13.98 29.74
C CYS A 117 12.83 14.28 29.60
N GLY A 118 11.96 13.28 29.75
CA GLY A 118 10.51 13.40 29.60
C GLY A 118 9.85 14.40 30.55
N LYS A 119 10.48 14.67 31.71
CA LYS A 119 10.00 15.64 32.72
C LYS A 119 10.17 17.09 32.28
N VAL A 120 11.13 17.37 31.40
CA VAL A 120 11.45 18.72 30.90
C VAL A 120 11.23 18.85 29.40
N ALA A 121 10.86 17.77 28.72
CA ALA A 121 10.77 17.67 27.28
C ALA A 121 9.89 18.77 26.66
N LEU A 122 8.73 19.06 27.25
CA LEU A 122 7.84 20.13 26.79
C LEU A 122 8.48 21.51 26.88
N LYS A 123 9.11 21.83 28.02
CA LYS A 123 9.77 23.13 28.24
C LYS A 123 10.98 23.31 27.32
N ALA A 124 11.69 22.22 27.04
CA ALA A 124 12.87 22.20 26.18
C ALA A 124 12.55 22.05 24.69
N GLY A 125 11.31 21.73 24.31
CA GLY A 125 10.95 21.34 22.94
C GLY A 125 11.63 20.05 22.48
N ASN A 126 12.08 19.20 23.41
CA ASN A 126 12.84 17.97 23.15
C ASN A 126 11.92 16.74 23.16
N PHE A 127 10.95 16.69 22.25
CA PHE A 127 10.05 15.54 22.10
C PHE A 127 9.54 15.38 20.67
N TYR A 128 9.05 14.18 20.33
CA TYR A 128 8.37 13.93 19.07
C TYR A 128 6.92 14.47 19.14
N PRO A 129 6.55 15.49 18.35
CA PRO A 129 5.18 16.02 18.36
C PRO A 129 4.20 15.15 17.57
N THR A 130 4.71 14.23 16.75
CA THR A 130 3.88 13.32 15.94
C THR A 130 3.24 12.26 16.82
N SER A 131 1.94 12.04 16.68
CA SER A 131 1.23 10.95 17.36
C SER A 131 1.59 9.58 16.79
N CYS A 132 1.56 8.53 17.61
CA CYS A 132 1.91 7.20 17.14
C CYS A 132 0.88 6.63 16.15
N ALA A 133 -0.41 6.96 16.28
CA ALA A 133 -1.41 6.60 15.28
C ALA A 133 -1.07 7.19 13.89
N ASN A 134 -0.65 8.46 13.84
CA ASN A 134 -0.23 9.11 12.59
C ASN A 134 1.08 8.53 12.04
N ALA A 135 2.06 8.26 12.91
CA ALA A 135 3.33 7.65 12.50
C ALA A 135 3.11 6.26 11.87
N ILE A 136 2.21 5.45 12.44
CA ILE A 136 1.82 4.13 11.90
C ILE A 136 1.11 4.29 10.55
N SER A 137 0.18 5.25 10.43
CA SER A 137 -0.50 5.53 9.15
C SER A 137 0.50 5.90 8.05
N LYS A 138 1.42 6.83 8.34
CA LYS A 138 2.47 7.24 7.39
C LYS A 138 3.42 6.10 7.04
N TRP A 139 3.76 5.26 8.01
CA TRP A 139 4.56 4.07 7.75
C TRP A 139 3.84 3.12 6.80
N ALA A 140 2.53 2.89 7.00
CA ALA A 140 1.73 2.05 6.11
C ALA A 140 1.64 2.63 4.69
N GLU A 141 1.41 3.93 4.55
CA GLU A 141 1.36 4.63 3.26
C GLU A 141 2.69 4.52 2.50
N ASN A 142 3.82 4.78 3.16
CA ASN A 142 5.14 4.76 2.53
C ASN A 142 5.55 3.37 2.05
N ASN A 143 5.09 2.30 2.71
CA ASN A 143 5.35 0.93 2.28
C ASN A 143 4.36 0.43 1.21
N GLY A 144 3.25 1.13 0.98
CA GLY A 144 2.31 0.84 -0.11
C GLY A 144 2.88 1.00 -1.52
N ILE A 145 4.00 1.73 -1.66
CA ILE A 145 4.64 2.01 -2.96
C ILE A 145 5.09 0.75 -3.69
N TYR A 146 5.50 -0.31 -2.97
CA TYR A 146 5.95 -1.55 -3.60
C TYR A 146 4.80 -2.27 -4.33
N ILE A 147 3.60 -2.24 -3.75
CA ILE A 147 2.40 -2.79 -4.37
C ILE A 147 2.02 -1.96 -5.60
N ALA A 148 2.10 -0.63 -5.49
CA ALA A 148 1.81 0.27 -6.61
C ALA A 148 2.75 0.04 -7.81
N ILE A 149 4.05 -0.19 -7.56
CA ILE A 149 5.04 -0.50 -8.61
C ILE A 149 4.67 -1.79 -9.34
N LEU A 150 4.33 -2.87 -8.61
CA LEU A 150 3.96 -4.15 -9.19
C LEU A 150 2.72 -4.03 -10.10
N VAL A 151 1.67 -3.36 -9.62
CA VAL A 151 0.43 -3.16 -10.40
C VAL A 151 0.70 -2.32 -11.65
N THR A 152 1.49 -1.25 -11.53
CA THR A 152 1.84 -0.38 -12.66
C THR A 152 2.58 -1.16 -13.75
N PHE A 153 3.51 -2.02 -13.37
CA PHE A 153 4.24 -2.87 -14.31
C PHE A 153 3.29 -3.80 -15.08
N ILE A 154 2.37 -4.49 -14.40
CA ILE A 154 1.39 -5.38 -15.05
C ILE A 154 0.55 -4.62 -16.08
N ILE A 155 0.09 -3.41 -15.75
CA ILE A 155 -0.70 -2.58 -16.66
C ILE A 155 0.10 -2.22 -17.93
N ILE A 156 1.37 -1.83 -17.79
CA ILE A 156 2.24 -1.49 -18.93
C ILE A 156 2.40 -2.68 -19.88
N PHE A 157 2.66 -3.88 -19.35
CA PHE A 157 2.79 -5.09 -20.19
C PHE A 157 1.49 -5.44 -20.90
N GLN A 158 0.35 -5.23 -20.24
CA GLN A 158 -0.95 -5.49 -20.83
C GLN A 158 -1.28 -4.50 -21.96
N LEU A 159 -0.95 -3.21 -21.78
CA LEU A 159 -1.10 -2.19 -22.82
C LEU A 159 -0.18 -2.44 -24.02
N LEU A 160 1.08 -2.82 -23.78
CA LEU A 160 2.01 -3.19 -24.84
C LEU A 160 1.49 -4.39 -25.64
N SER A 161 0.92 -5.40 -24.95
CA SER A 161 0.33 -6.57 -25.59
C SER A 161 -0.86 -6.23 -26.47
N LEU A 162 -1.72 -5.30 -26.03
CA LEU A 162 -2.83 -4.80 -26.83
C LEU A 162 -2.34 -4.02 -28.06
N PHE A 163 -1.36 -3.14 -27.87
CA PHE A 163 -0.78 -2.35 -28.95
C PHE A 163 -0.17 -3.23 -30.05
N LEU A 164 0.64 -4.23 -29.68
CA LEU A 164 1.21 -5.20 -30.62
C LEU A 164 0.13 -6.03 -31.34
N SER A 165 -0.96 -6.37 -30.65
CA SER A 165 -2.09 -7.09 -31.25
C SER A 165 -2.83 -6.23 -32.29
N ILE A 166 -2.92 -4.91 -32.09
CA ILE A 166 -3.51 -3.98 -33.06
C ILE A 166 -2.57 -3.76 -34.25
N LEU A 167 -1.28 -3.56 -34.00
CA LEU A 167 -0.28 -3.35 -35.05
C LEU A 167 -0.19 -4.52 -36.03
N THR A 168 -0.16 -5.75 -35.52
CA THR A 168 -0.12 -6.96 -36.36
C THR A 168 -1.36 -7.12 -37.24
N LYS A 169 -2.51 -6.60 -36.79
CA LYS A 169 -3.74 -6.54 -37.59
C LYS A 169 -3.66 -5.44 -38.65
N PHE A 170 -3.13 -4.27 -38.31
CA PHE A 170 -2.96 -3.17 -39.27
C PHE A 170 -1.99 -3.55 -40.40
N SER A 171 -0.83 -4.14 -40.07
CA SER A 171 0.13 -4.63 -41.06
C SER A 171 -0.36 -5.79 -41.93
N SER A 172 -1.53 -6.35 -41.62
CA SER A 172 -2.18 -7.38 -42.44
C SER A 172 -3.32 -6.83 -43.30
N LEU A 173 -3.64 -5.54 -43.16
CA LEU A 173 -4.63 -4.82 -43.95
C LEU A 173 -4.00 -3.99 -45.09
N ASP A 174 -2.68 -3.75 -45.01
CA ASP A 174 -1.83 -3.19 -46.07
C ASP A 174 -1.21 -4.30 -46.93
#